data_AF-D2QMI6-F1
#
_entry.id   AF-D2QMI6-F1
#
_cell.length_a   1.000
_cell.length_b   1.000
_cell.length_c   1.000
_cell.angle_alpha   90.00
_cell.angle_beta   90.00
_cell.angle_gamma   90.00
#
_symmetry.space_group_name_H-M   'P 1'
#
loop_
_entity.id
_entity.type
_entity.pdbx_description
1 polymer ?
#
loop_
_entity_poly.entity_id
_entity_poly.type
_entity_poly.pdbx_seq_one_letter_code
_entity_poly.pdbx_strand_id
1 'polypeptide(L)'
;MKFYATLFLFLCTFSVFAQTTVYQAFEADSAAEPRGGMPYVTTFLQANLRKPIAAEAQGVGGRVVVTGIVEPDGRITDVKVANKFRPDCDREAVRVFTLFNAWKPGYKAGKPIRQYVNIPVTFKPNPPFLYENGARVSYFDKDDKLIADSSKAQYKQLVPVDSLGIPSGDIIVYKTKGKGWKEETRMPLIRKEGSVRGPSGKTEYLIGYQDGIIQWNGLLVSIDDKGAILRQTYFQDGKRSGTELVYHPNGSVSEKIEEFDDKYVTTSWYPNGQIRQIQSSAKPKPNVPMPPDHVLAYWEDTGRQLIKDGAGRATYQTQVPLPADSTKFIAFVEEGQYQNGFKEGVWKGRYADGSYSYEEQYDKGVCQTGKARQADGTELRYTEVQKQAEFKGGMPALGQFLASNLRYPADAQRARVQGKVFITFVVNTDGTIADARVLKGVGYGADEEALRVVKAMSGRWNPGLLRGKPIRVKYNLPINFTFN
;
A
#
# COMPACT_ATOMS: atom_id res chain seq x y z
N MET A 1 -68.74 -50.15 -16.72
CA MET A 1 -67.76 -49.29 -17.43
C MET A 1 -66.45 -49.36 -16.68
N LYS A 2 -65.37 -49.88 -17.30
CA LYS A 2 -64.03 -50.02 -16.69
C LYS A 2 -63.33 -48.66 -16.71
N PHE A 3 -62.89 -48.15 -15.56
CA PHE A 3 -61.97 -47.01 -15.48
C PHE A 3 -60.57 -47.55 -15.17
N TYR A 4 -59.64 -47.34 -16.11
CA TYR A 4 -58.22 -47.67 -15.96
C TYR A 4 -57.54 -46.60 -15.10
N ALA A 5 -56.84 -47.03 -14.06
CA ALA A 5 -55.95 -46.17 -13.27
C ALA A 5 -54.58 -46.09 -13.96
N THR A 6 -54.19 -44.90 -14.40
CA THR A 6 -52.86 -44.64 -14.96
C THR A 6 -51.97 -44.08 -13.85
N LEU A 7 -51.06 -44.91 -13.35
CA LEU A 7 -50.03 -44.55 -12.37
C LEU A 7 -48.88 -43.85 -13.10
N PHE A 8 -48.68 -42.55 -12.89
CA PHE A 8 -47.52 -41.82 -13.39
C PHE A 8 -46.32 -42.06 -12.47
N LEU A 9 -45.32 -42.80 -12.96
CA LEU A 9 -44.05 -43.01 -12.29
C LEU A 9 -43.15 -41.80 -12.55
N PHE A 10 -42.95 -40.93 -11.54
CA PHE A 10 -41.94 -39.87 -11.59
C PHE A 10 -40.54 -40.48 -11.40
N LEU A 11 -39.80 -40.62 -12.50
CA LEU A 11 -38.36 -40.94 -12.47
C LEU A 11 -37.59 -39.70 -11.99
N CYS A 12 -37.30 -39.64 -10.69
CA CYS A 12 -36.30 -38.73 -10.14
C CYS A 12 -34.90 -39.18 -10.61
N THR A 13 -34.38 -38.57 -11.66
CA THR A 13 -32.96 -38.71 -12.04
C THR A 13 -32.12 -37.95 -11.01
N PHE A 14 -31.61 -38.65 -10.00
CA PHE A 14 -30.50 -38.16 -9.21
C PHE A 14 -29.26 -38.15 -10.11
N SER A 15 -28.87 -36.96 -10.59
CA SER A 15 -27.55 -36.76 -11.17
C SER A 15 -26.51 -36.99 -10.08
N VAL A 16 -25.95 -38.19 -10.03
CA VAL A 16 -24.74 -38.48 -9.26
C VAL A 16 -23.63 -37.64 -9.87
N PHE A 17 -23.25 -36.54 -9.21
CA PHE A 17 -22.01 -35.84 -9.53
C PHE A 17 -20.88 -36.81 -9.27
N ALA A 18 -20.36 -37.44 -10.33
CA ALA A 18 -19.13 -38.21 -10.27
C ALA A 18 -18.04 -37.28 -9.71
N GLN A 19 -17.46 -37.65 -8.57
CA GLN A 19 -16.35 -36.94 -7.97
C GLN A 19 -15.20 -36.94 -8.99
N THR A 20 -14.84 -35.77 -9.54
CA THR A 20 -13.84 -35.65 -10.59
C THR A 20 -12.48 -36.13 -10.08
N THR A 21 -11.87 -37.10 -10.77
CA THR A 21 -10.57 -37.69 -10.43
C THR A 21 -9.51 -36.63 -10.19
N VAL A 22 -8.77 -36.78 -9.09
CA VAL A 22 -7.64 -35.92 -8.72
C VAL A 22 -6.37 -36.69 -9.01
N TYR A 23 -5.46 -36.08 -9.77
CA TYR A 23 -4.24 -36.72 -10.24
C TYR A 23 -3.03 -36.32 -9.38
N GLN A 24 -2.03 -37.20 -9.35
CA GLN A 24 -0.69 -36.88 -8.89
C GLN A 24 0.13 -36.21 -10.02
N ALA A 25 1.25 -35.59 -9.66
CA ALA A 25 2.15 -34.95 -10.62
C ALA A 25 2.62 -35.90 -11.72
N PHE A 26 3.01 -37.12 -11.36
CA PHE A 26 3.53 -38.12 -12.29
C PHE A 26 2.46 -38.75 -13.21
N GLU A 27 1.17 -38.54 -12.93
CA GLU A 27 0.06 -39.08 -13.73
C GLU A 27 -0.43 -38.12 -14.81
N ALA A 28 0.08 -36.88 -14.79
CA ALA A 28 -0.28 -35.83 -15.72
C ALA A 28 0.77 -35.70 -16.82
N ASP A 29 0.33 -35.28 -18.01
CA ASP A 29 1.24 -34.98 -19.13
C ASP A 29 1.99 -33.66 -18.87
N SER A 30 1.38 -32.75 -18.10
CA SER A 30 2.00 -31.54 -17.58
C SER A 30 1.51 -31.28 -16.16
N ALA A 31 2.43 -30.97 -15.26
CA ALA A 31 2.10 -30.66 -13.87
C ALA A 31 1.55 -29.23 -13.72
N ALA A 32 0.75 -29.05 -12.68
CA ALA A 32 0.31 -27.76 -12.22
C ALA A 32 1.51 -26.97 -11.69
N GLU A 33 1.57 -25.70 -12.08
CA GLU A 33 2.69 -24.83 -11.75
C GLU A 33 2.15 -23.47 -11.30
N PRO A 34 2.80 -22.79 -10.34
CA PRO A 34 2.47 -21.41 -10.05
C PRO A 34 2.69 -20.55 -11.30
N ARG A 35 1.73 -19.68 -11.60
CA ARG A 35 1.97 -18.58 -12.55
C ARG A 35 3.14 -17.73 -12.03
N GLY A 36 3.96 -17.25 -12.95
CA GLY A 36 5.27 -16.65 -12.63
C GLY A 36 6.38 -17.65 -12.26
N GLY A 37 6.05 -18.83 -11.74
CA GLY A 37 7.00 -19.89 -11.37
C GLY A 37 7.24 -20.02 -9.86
N MET A 38 7.93 -21.09 -9.45
CA MET A 38 8.12 -21.47 -8.04
C MET A 38 8.81 -20.42 -7.15
N PRO A 39 9.81 -19.64 -7.62
CA PRO A 39 10.38 -18.59 -6.79
C PRO A 39 9.34 -17.56 -6.33
N TYR A 40 8.38 -17.21 -7.19
CA TYR A 40 7.40 -16.16 -6.90
C TYR A 40 6.23 -16.62 -6.03
N VAL A 41 5.86 -17.90 -6.04
CA VAL A 41 4.96 -18.43 -4.98
C VAL A 41 5.66 -18.36 -3.63
N THR A 42 6.97 -18.65 -3.56
CA THR A 42 7.73 -18.54 -2.31
C THR A 42 7.77 -17.09 -1.81
N THR A 43 8.04 -16.13 -2.72
CA THR A 43 7.98 -14.70 -2.38
C THR A 43 6.58 -14.28 -1.90
N PHE A 44 5.52 -14.73 -2.58
CA PHE A 44 4.13 -14.46 -2.16
C PHE A 44 3.86 -15.02 -0.76
N LEU A 45 4.18 -16.30 -0.52
CA LEU A 45 3.95 -16.94 0.78
C LEU A 45 4.70 -16.21 1.89
N GLN A 46 5.98 -15.88 1.69
CA GLN A 46 6.77 -15.17 2.69
C GLN A 46 6.27 -13.74 2.95
N ALA A 47 5.79 -13.02 1.92
CA ALA A 47 5.20 -11.70 2.10
C ALA A 47 3.88 -11.74 2.88
N ASN A 48 3.10 -12.82 2.71
CA ASN A 48 1.78 -12.97 3.34
C ASN A 48 1.80 -13.72 4.68
N LEU A 49 2.93 -14.33 5.04
CA LEU A 49 3.08 -15.15 6.24
C LEU A 49 3.09 -14.29 7.49
N ARG A 50 2.16 -14.56 8.41
CA ARG A 50 2.03 -13.91 9.71
C ARG A 50 2.43 -14.90 10.79
N LYS A 51 3.69 -14.87 11.21
CA LYS A 51 4.18 -15.76 12.26
C LYS A 51 3.38 -15.51 13.55
N PRO A 52 2.70 -16.53 14.11
CA PRO A 52 1.95 -16.35 15.36
C PRO A 52 2.86 -15.86 16.49
N ILE A 53 2.39 -14.90 17.29
CA ILE A 53 3.23 -14.23 18.30
C ILE A 53 3.82 -15.21 19.32
N ALA A 54 3.08 -16.26 19.69
CA ALA A 54 3.55 -17.27 20.62
C ALA A 54 4.67 -18.14 20.03
N ALA A 55 4.70 -18.36 18.71
CA ALA A 55 5.81 -19.02 18.03
C ALA A 55 7.00 -18.07 17.86
N GLU A 56 6.74 -16.79 17.61
CA GLU A 56 7.78 -15.76 17.54
C GLU A 56 8.48 -15.54 18.89
N ALA A 57 7.72 -15.50 19.99
CA ALA A 57 8.24 -15.37 21.35
C ALA A 57 9.22 -16.49 21.71
N GLN A 58 8.93 -17.72 21.28
CA GLN A 58 9.82 -18.87 21.48
C GLN A 58 10.98 -18.92 20.48
N GLY A 59 11.03 -18.01 19.50
CA GLY A 59 12.08 -17.95 18.48
C GLY A 59 12.09 -19.12 17.50
N VAL A 60 11.04 -19.97 17.50
CA VAL A 60 11.08 -21.26 16.80
C VAL A 60 11.07 -21.09 15.28
N GLY A 61 11.88 -21.87 14.58
CA GLY A 61 11.86 -22.00 13.12
C GLY A 61 11.40 -23.39 12.70
N GLY A 62 10.74 -23.51 11.56
CA GLY A 62 10.23 -24.79 11.08
C GLY A 62 9.55 -24.72 9.73
N ARG A 63 9.15 -25.88 9.21
CA ARG A 63 8.51 -26.03 7.90
C ARG A 63 7.21 -26.80 8.04
N VAL A 64 6.13 -26.19 7.56
CA VAL A 64 4.85 -26.87 7.35
C VAL A 64 4.76 -27.24 5.89
N VAL A 65 4.51 -28.52 5.58
CA VAL A 65 4.20 -28.92 4.20
C VAL A 65 2.69 -28.92 4.07
N VAL A 66 2.18 -28.07 3.19
CA VAL A 66 0.76 -28.03 2.84
C VAL A 66 0.55 -28.73 1.50
N THR A 67 -0.54 -29.48 1.42
CA THR A 67 -1.05 -30.06 0.19
C THR A 67 -2.35 -29.37 -0.19
N GLY A 68 -2.66 -29.33 -1.48
CA GLY A 68 -3.95 -28.85 -1.98
C GLY A 68 -4.19 -29.35 -3.39
N ILE A 69 -5.40 -29.11 -3.89
CA ILE A 69 -5.82 -29.47 -5.24
C ILE A 69 -5.86 -28.22 -6.09
N VAL A 70 -5.02 -28.16 -7.12
CA VAL A 70 -5.15 -27.17 -8.17
C VAL A 70 -6.32 -27.55 -9.05
N GLU A 71 -7.32 -26.68 -9.11
CA GLU A 71 -8.49 -26.83 -9.96
C GLU A 71 -8.18 -26.37 -11.40
N PRO A 72 -8.95 -26.82 -12.41
CA PRO A 72 -8.78 -26.43 -13.81
C PRO A 72 -8.80 -24.92 -14.07
N ASP A 73 -9.43 -24.13 -13.20
CA ASP A 73 -9.49 -22.66 -13.30
C ASP A 73 -8.27 -21.95 -12.67
N GLY A 74 -7.34 -22.71 -12.07
CA GLY A 74 -6.14 -22.20 -11.42
C GLY A 74 -6.31 -21.82 -9.95
N ARG A 75 -7.48 -22.08 -9.35
CA ARG A 75 -7.69 -21.94 -7.90
C ARG A 75 -7.12 -23.13 -7.13
N ILE A 76 -6.85 -22.92 -5.84
CA ILE A 76 -6.47 -24.00 -4.93
C ILE A 76 -7.66 -24.36 -4.03
N THR A 77 -7.94 -25.65 -3.87
CA THR A 77 -8.97 -26.20 -2.98
C THR A 77 -8.41 -27.32 -2.11
N ASP A 78 -9.21 -27.82 -1.16
CA ASP A 78 -8.89 -28.96 -0.28
C ASP A 78 -7.50 -28.86 0.40
N VAL A 79 -7.15 -27.65 0.85
CA VAL A 79 -5.86 -27.38 1.48
C VAL A 79 -5.75 -28.10 2.82
N LYS A 80 -4.72 -28.92 2.99
CA LYS A 80 -4.44 -29.70 4.20
C LYS A 80 -2.98 -29.63 4.58
N VAL A 81 -2.70 -29.87 5.86
CA VAL A 81 -1.33 -30.03 6.36
C VAL A 81 -0.90 -31.48 6.17
N ALA A 82 0.15 -31.68 5.37
CA ALA A 82 0.78 -32.98 5.18
C ALA A 82 1.85 -33.26 6.25
N ASN A 83 2.63 -32.23 6.62
CA ASN A 83 3.60 -32.31 7.72
C ASN A 83 3.38 -31.16 8.71
N LYS A 84 3.07 -31.51 9.96
CA LYS A 84 2.81 -30.56 11.05
C LYS A 84 4.11 -30.01 11.62
N PHE A 85 4.06 -28.77 12.12
CA PHE A 85 5.14 -28.16 12.88
C PHE A 85 4.64 -27.69 14.25
N ARG A 86 3.65 -26.81 14.26
CA ARG A 86 3.06 -26.24 15.47
C ARG A 86 1.61 -25.84 15.14
N PRO A 87 0.60 -26.14 15.97
CA PRO A 87 -0.81 -25.97 15.56
C PRO A 87 -1.20 -24.56 15.09
N ASP A 88 -0.64 -23.50 15.68
CA ASP A 88 -0.86 -22.12 15.24
C ASP A 88 -0.14 -21.80 13.92
N CYS A 89 1.11 -22.24 13.74
CA CYS A 89 1.85 -22.15 12.49
C CYS A 89 1.20 -22.98 11.36
N ASP A 90 0.65 -24.15 11.69
CA ASP A 90 -0.06 -25.04 10.76
C ASP A 90 -1.31 -24.36 10.20
N ARG A 91 -2.11 -23.72 11.06
CA ARG A 91 -3.27 -22.91 10.65
C ARG A 91 -2.87 -21.74 9.76
N GLU A 92 -1.79 -21.06 10.13
CA GLU A 92 -1.29 -19.95 9.33
C GLU A 92 -0.78 -20.41 7.96
N ALA A 93 -0.08 -21.54 7.89
CA ALA A 93 0.39 -22.13 6.63
C ALA A 93 -0.77 -22.48 5.69
N VAL A 94 -1.87 -23.03 6.24
CA VAL A 94 -3.10 -23.28 5.47
C VAL A 94 -3.71 -21.96 4.98
N ARG A 95 -3.84 -20.96 5.86
CA ARG A 95 -4.42 -19.65 5.51
C ARG A 95 -3.64 -19.00 4.37
N VAL A 96 -2.32 -18.88 4.50
CA VAL A 96 -1.49 -18.19 3.49
C VAL A 96 -1.47 -18.94 2.16
N PHE A 97 -1.47 -20.27 2.18
CA PHE A 97 -1.51 -21.06 0.96
C PHE A 97 -2.84 -20.94 0.23
N THR A 98 -3.95 -20.87 0.97
CA THR A 98 -5.31 -20.68 0.41
C THR A 98 -5.47 -19.35 -0.33
N LEU A 99 -4.66 -18.34 0.00
CA LEU A 99 -4.69 -17.05 -0.70
C LEU A 99 -4.09 -17.14 -2.12
N PHE A 100 -3.24 -18.13 -2.40
CA PHE A 100 -2.57 -18.27 -3.70
C PHE A 100 -3.43 -19.06 -4.70
N ASN A 101 -4.10 -18.33 -5.59
CA ASN A 101 -5.03 -18.84 -6.61
C ASN A 101 -4.55 -18.51 -8.04
N ALA A 102 -3.23 -18.42 -8.20
CA ALA A 102 -2.58 -18.10 -9.46
C ALA A 102 -1.84 -19.33 -9.99
N TRP A 103 -2.54 -20.44 -10.16
CA TRP A 103 -1.97 -21.66 -10.75
C TRP A 103 -2.22 -21.73 -12.25
N LYS A 104 -1.27 -22.34 -12.96
CA LYS A 104 -1.51 -23.05 -14.21
C LYS A 104 -1.95 -24.46 -13.83
N PRO A 105 -3.11 -24.94 -14.30
CA PRO A 105 -3.55 -26.29 -13.98
C PRO A 105 -2.64 -27.33 -14.63
N GLY A 106 -2.65 -28.56 -14.10
CA GLY A 106 -2.06 -29.69 -14.79
C GLY A 106 -2.89 -30.09 -16.01
N TYR A 107 -2.30 -30.82 -16.95
CA TYR A 107 -2.98 -31.30 -18.16
C TYR A 107 -2.84 -32.81 -18.32
N LYS A 108 -3.91 -33.45 -18.80
CA LYS A 108 -3.90 -34.84 -19.28
C LYS A 108 -4.75 -34.95 -20.52
N ALA A 109 -4.20 -35.54 -21.59
CA ALA A 109 -4.81 -35.61 -22.91
C ALA A 109 -5.34 -34.24 -23.40
N GLY A 110 -4.56 -33.18 -23.18
CA GLY A 110 -4.89 -31.80 -23.59
C GLY A 110 -6.02 -31.12 -22.79
N LYS A 111 -6.57 -31.77 -21.75
CA LYS A 111 -7.60 -31.19 -20.89
C LYS A 111 -7.00 -30.77 -19.53
N PRO A 112 -7.39 -29.61 -18.98
CA PRO A 112 -6.96 -29.23 -17.64
C PRO A 112 -7.58 -30.19 -16.62
N ILE A 113 -6.78 -30.63 -15.65
CA ILE A 113 -7.16 -31.62 -14.64
C ILE A 113 -7.03 -31.05 -13.24
N ARG A 114 -7.71 -31.70 -12.29
CA ARG A 114 -7.51 -31.50 -10.86
C ARG A 114 -6.23 -32.22 -10.45
N GLN A 115 -5.29 -31.52 -9.80
CA GLN A 115 -4.01 -32.12 -9.44
C GLN A 115 -3.56 -31.75 -8.03
N TYR A 116 -3.02 -32.73 -7.30
CA TYR A 116 -2.34 -32.47 -6.03
C TYR A 116 -1.04 -31.70 -6.21
N VAL A 117 -0.84 -30.69 -5.36
CA VAL A 117 0.42 -29.97 -5.22
C VAL A 117 0.86 -29.97 -3.77
N ASN A 118 2.17 -29.96 -3.53
CA ASN A 118 2.75 -29.95 -2.19
C ASN A 118 3.75 -28.80 -2.08
N ILE A 119 3.44 -27.83 -1.21
CA ILE A 119 4.23 -26.61 -1.07
C ILE A 119 4.72 -26.47 0.36
N PRO A 120 6.02 -26.21 0.57
CA PRO A 120 6.52 -25.90 1.90
C PRO A 120 6.32 -24.44 2.27
N VAL A 121 5.73 -24.22 3.44
CA VAL A 121 5.66 -22.92 4.10
C VAL A 121 6.70 -22.90 5.22
N THR A 122 7.71 -22.06 5.06
CA THR A 122 8.85 -21.96 6.00
C THR A 122 8.65 -20.79 6.97
N PHE A 123 8.69 -21.08 8.26
CA PHE A 123 8.76 -20.10 9.34
C PHE A 123 10.22 -19.92 9.73
N LYS A 124 10.76 -18.71 9.51
CA LYS A 124 12.15 -18.40 9.86
C LYS A 124 12.30 -18.30 11.40
N PRO A 125 13.40 -18.80 11.98
CA PRO A 125 13.70 -18.56 13.39
C PRO A 125 14.00 -17.08 13.62
N ASN A 126 13.81 -16.63 14.86
CA ASN A 126 14.13 -15.27 15.31
C ASN A 126 14.66 -15.31 16.75
N PRO A 127 15.34 -14.25 17.22
CA PRO A 127 15.68 -14.13 18.63
C PRO A 127 14.41 -14.22 19.49
N PRO A 128 14.35 -15.12 20.49
CA PRO A 128 13.18 -15.24 21.35
C PRO A 128 12.99 -13.99 22.21
N PHE A 129 11.77 -13.78 22.68
CA PHE A 129 11.45 -12.71 23.63
C PHE A 129 10.42 -13.21 24.65
N LEU A 130 10.39 -12.55 25.80
CA LEU A 130 9.44 -12.90 26.86
C LEU A 130 8.02 -12.47 26.46
N TYR A 131 7.09 -13.41 26.58
CA TYR A 131 5.68 -13.19 26.27
C TYR A 131 4.83 -13.80 27.36
N GLU A 132 4.11 -12.95 28.10
CA GLU A 132 3.35 -13.33 29.28
C GLU A 132 1.99 -12.63 29.23
N ASN A 133 0.91 -13.38 29.44
CA ASN A 133 -0.46 -12.85 29.56
C ASN A 133 -0.87 -11.89 28.43
N GLY A 134 -0.51 -12.21 27.18
CA GLY A 134 -0.86 -11.39 26.03
C GLY A 134 0.07 -10.19 25.78
N ALA A 135 1.15 -10.03 26.55
CA ALA A 135 2.07 -8.92 26.40
C ALA A 135 3.49 -9.39 26.10
N ARG A 136 4.17 -8.68 25.20
CA ARG A 136 5.63 -8.75 25.08
C ARG A 136 6.24 -8.05 26.28
N VAL A 137 7.16 -8.74 26.95
CA VAL A 137 7.89 -8.25 28.12
C VAL A 137 9.33 -7.94 27.72
N SER A 138 9.84 -6.78 28.10
CA SER A 138 11.22 -6.38 27.83
C SER A 138 11.83 -5.74 29.09
N TYR A 139 13.07 -6.11 29.40
CA TYR A 139 13.80 -5.60 30.55
C TYR A 139 14.94 -4.70 30.07
N PHE A 140 15.12 -3.56 30.72
CA PHE A 140 16.17 -2.61 30.39
C PHE A 140 16.99 -2.28 31.65
N ASP A 141 18.28 -2.08 31.47
CA ASP A 141 19.14 -1.57 32.54
C ASP A 141 18.93 -0.06 32.76
N LYS A 142 19.77 0.55 33.60
CA LYS A 142 19.69 1.98 33.94
C LYS A 142 20.02 2.92 32.77
N ASP A 143 20.65 2.40 31.72
CA ASP A 143 21.12 3.14 30.54
C ASP A 143 20.19 2.83 29.33
N ASP A 144 18.98 2.35 29.60
CA ASP A 144 17.94 1.98 28.63
C ASP A 144 18.35 0.88 27.64
N LYS A 145 19.35 0.06 27.99
CA LYS A 145 19.79 -1.05 27.15
C LYS A 145 18.97 -2.31 27.45
N LEU A 146 18.47 -2.96 26.40
CA LEU A 146 17.74 -4.22 26.51
C LEU A 146 18.65 -5.33 27.10
N ILE A 147 18.16 -6.00 28.14
CA ILE A 147 18.86 -7.11 28.83
C ILE A 147 17.94 -8.31 29.03
N ALA A 148 18.53 -9.51 29.07
CA ALA A 148 17.79 -10.75 29.33
C ALA A 148 17.61 -11.04 30.83
N ASP A 149 18.58 -10.63 31.67
CA ASP A 149 18.59 -10.89 33.10
C ASP A 149 17.75 -9.85 33.86
N SER A 150 16.52 -10.23 34.21
CA SER A 150 15.58 -9.34 34.90
C SER A 150 16.05 -8.91 36.30
N SER A 151 17.00 -9.60 36.93
CA SER A 151 17.53 -9.24 38.25
C SER A 151 18.40 -7.98 38.21
N LYS A 152 18.93 -7.65 37.02
CA LYS A 152 19.74 -6.45 36.76
C LYS A 152 18.94 -5.32 36.12
N ALA A 153 17.65 -5.53 35.91
CA ALA A 153 16.81 -4.58 35.20
C ALA A 153 16.45 -3.39 36.10
N GLN A 154 16.55 -2.19 35.55
CA GLN A 154 16.03 -0.98 36.16
C GLN A 154 14.60 -0.70 35.68
N TYR A 155 14.29 -1.10 34.44
CA TYR A 155 12.99 -0.91 33.83
C TYR A 155 12.41 -2.22 33.26
N LYS A 156 11.09 -2.36 33.34
CA LYS A 156 10.30 -3.44 32.74
C LYS A 156 9.23 -2.81 31.86
N GLN A 157 9.21 -3.15 30.58
CA GLN A 157 8.18 -2.72 29.64
C GLN A 157 7.23 -3.88 29.33
N LEU A 158 5.93 -3.59 29.33
CA LEU A 158 4.87 -4.46 28.85
C LEU A 158 4.25 -3.84 27.60
N VAL A 159 4.17 -4.61 26.52
CA VAL A 159 3.51 -4.22 25.26
C VAL A 159 2.41 -5.24 24.96
N PRO A 160 1.14 -4.94 25.30
CA PRO A 160 0.01 -5.82 24.99
C PRO A 160 -0.17 -5.96 23.48
N VAL A 161 -0.26 -7.20 23.00
CA VAL A 161 -0.42 -7.53 21.59
C VAL A 161 -1.43 -8.66 21.39
N ASP A 162 -2.14 -8.63 20.27
CA ASP A 162 -3.03 -9.73 19.90
C ASP A 162 -2.24 -10.97 19.43
N SER A 163 -2.95 -12.02 19.01
CA SER A 163 -2.33 -13.27 18.54
C SER A 163 -1.42 -13.12 17.30
N LEU A 164 -1.53 -11.99 16.59
CA LEU A 164 -0.74 -11.66 15.40
C LEU A 164 0.36 -10.63 15.70
N GLY A 165 0.53 -10.21 16.96
CA GLY A 165 1.52 -9.21 17.35
C GLY A 165 1.06 -7.76 17.15
N ILE A 166 -0.22 -7.52 16.82
CA ILE A 166 -0.76 -6.17 16.62
C ILE A 166 -1.01 -5.55 18.01
N PRO A 167 -0.63 -4.26 18.21
CA PRO A 167 -0.91 -3.55 19.46
C PRO A 167 -2.37 -3.64 19.90
N SER A 168 -2.60 -4.06 21.14
CA SER A 168 -3.94 -4.31 21.69
C SER A 168 -4.26 -3.56 22.99
N GLY A 169 -3.28 -2.84 23.55
CA GLY A 169 -3.46 -2.04 24.75
C GLY A 169 -2.31 -1.09 25.00
N ASP A 170 -2.35 -0.37 26.11
CA ASP A 170 -1.32 0.62 26.45
C ASP A 170 0.04 -0.04 26.69
N ILE A 171 1.12 0.64 26.27
CA ILE A 171 2.46 0.28 26.74
C ILE A 171 2.61 0.75 28.17
N ILE A 172 3.07 -0.14 29.05
CA ILE A 172 3.31 0.19 30.45
C ILE A 172 4.79 -0.02 30.75
N VAL A 173 5.43 1.02 31.28
CA VAL A 173 6.82 0.99 31.74
C VAL A 173 6.83 1.06 33.26
N TYR A 174 7.45 0.07 33.88
CA TYR A 174 7.69 0.01 35.31
C TYR A 174 9.16 0.30 35.61
N LYS A 175 9.42 0.93 36.74
CA LYS A 175 10.73 1.13 37.32
C LYS A 175 10.86 0.32 38.61
N THR A 176 12.06 -0.17 38.90
CA THR A 176 12.32 -0.86 40.18
C THR A 176 12.09 0.08 41.36
N LYS A 177 11.40 -0.41 42.39
CA LYS A 177 11.18 0.27 43.66
C LYS A 177 11.24 -0.75 44.80
N GLY A 178 12.33 -0.73 45.57
CA GLY A 178 12.59 -1.74 46.59
C GLY A 178 12.74 -3.13 45.96
N LYS A 179 11.95 -4.11 46.42
CA LYS A 179 11.92 -5.47 45.87
C LYS A 179 10.90 -5.68 44.74
N GLY A 180 10.21 -4.62 44.29
CA GLY A 180 9.10 -4.72 43.35
C GLY A 180 9.18 -3.72 42.20
N TRP A 181 8.10 -3.70 41.42
CA TRP A 181 7.93 -2.83 40.27
C TRP A 181 6.88 -1.76 40.59
N LYS A 182 7.19 -0.50 40.28
CA LYS A 182 6.23 0.61 40.33
C LYS A 182 6.04 1.14 38.91
N GLU A 183 4.79 1.37 38.49
CA GLU A 183 4.50 2.03 37.22
C GLU A 183 5.15 3.42 37.19
N GLU A 184 5.93 3.67 36.14
CA GLU A 184 6.64 4.93 35.90
C GLU A 184 5.91 5.74 34.82
N THR A 185 5.61 5.09 33.70
CA THR A 185 4.99 5.72 32.53
C THR A 185 4.02 4.75 31.85
N ARG A 186 2.96 5.32 31.27
CA ARG A 186 1.99 4.63 30.44
C ARG A 186 1.81 5.39 29.13
N MET A 187 1.98 4.69 28.01
CA MET A 187 1.75 5.26 26.68
C MET A 187 0.45 4.69 26.11
N PRO A 188 -0.58 5.52 25.89
CA PRO A 188 -1.87 5.04 25.44
C PRO A 188 -1.79 4.48 24.03
N LEU A 189 -2.53 3.38 23.78
CA LEU A 189 -2.75 2.93 22.41
C LEU A 189 -3.63 3.95 21.67
N ILE A 190 -3.13 4.51 20.58
CA ILE A 190 -3.88 5.45 19.76
C ILE A 190 -4.71 4.67 18.75
N ARG A 191 -6.02 4.96 18.74
CA ARG A 191 -6.95 4.58 17.67
C ARG A 191 -7.63 5.85 17.15
N LYS A 192 -7.32 6.28 15.94
CA LYS A 192 -7.93 7.48 15.33
C LYS A 192 -8.24 7.30 13.86
N GLU A 193 -9.19 8.07 13.36
CA GLU A 193 -9.53 8.08 11.94
C GLU A 193 -8.32 8.54 11.10
N GLY A 194 -8.06 7.79 10.04
CA GLY A 194 -7.06 8.11 9.03
C GLY A 194 -7.58 9.18 8.08
N SER A 195 -6.65 9.96 7.52
CA SER A 195 -6.96 11.02 6.55
C SER A 195 -7.32 10.48 5.16
N VAL A 196 -7.14 9.18 4.93
CA VAL A 196 -7.35 8.50 3.66
C VAL A 196 -8.57 7.60 3.81
N ARG A 197 -9.46 7.62 2.81
CA ARG A 197 -10.54 6.64 2.70
C ARG A 197 -9.99 5.40 2.02
N GLY A 198 -10.28 4.23 2.56
CA GLY A 198 -9.83 2.97 1.99
C GLY A 198 -10.48 2.70 0.63
N PRO A 199 -10.09 1.61 -0.05
CA PRO A 199 -10.65 1.24 -1.36
C PRO A 199 -12.17 1.11 -1.38
N SER A 200 -12.80 0.87 -0.22
CA SER A 200 -14.26 0.80 -0.03
C SER A 200 -14.94 2.17 0.10
N GLY A 201 -14.18 3.26 0.08
CA GLY A 201 -14.66 4.62 0.36
C GLY A 201 -14.98 4.88 1.84
N LYS A 202 -14.71 3.92 2.72
CA LYS A 202 -14.96 4.03 4.16
C LYS A 202 -13.76 4.55 4.94
N THR A 203 -14.04 5.02 6.16
CA THR A 203 -13.03 5.54 7.09
C THR A 203 -12.02 4.47 7.47
N GLU A 204 -10.74 4.76 7.26
CA GLU A 204 -9.65 3.95 7.79
C GLU A 204 -9.39 4.33 9.25
N TYR A 205 -8.99 3.38 10.09
CA TYR A 205 -8.52 3.65 11.45
C TYR A 205 -7.04 3.32 11.57
N LEU A 206 -6.27 4.25 12.15
CA LEU A 206 -4.87 4.08 12.49
C LEU A 206 -4.75 3.58 13.93
N ILE A 207 -4.02 2.49 14.12
CA ILE A 207 -3.74 1.85 15.42
C ILE A 207 -2.23 1.80 15.64
N GLY A 208 -1.74 2.38 16.73
CA GLY A 208 -0.32 2.38 17.10
C GLY A 208 0.01 3.33 18.25
N TYR A 209 1.28 3.64 18.45
CA TYR A 209 1.74 4.53 19.54
C TYR A 209 2.38 5.80 18.99
N GLN A 210 2.25 6.89 19.74
CA GLN A 210 2.91 8.16 19.45
C GLN A 210 3.82 8.56 20.62
N ASP A 211 4.93 9.23 20.33
CA ASP A 211 5.85 9.78 21.33
C ASP A 211 5.31 11.09 21.96
N GLY A 212 6.10 11.69 22.86
CA GLY A 212 5.73 12.92 23.55
C GLY A 212 5.55 14.16 22.66
N ILE A 213 5.99 14.10 21.39
CA ILE A 213 5.80 15.15 20.37
C ILE A 213 4.83 14.70 19.27
N ILE A 214 4.03 13.66 19.52
CA ILE A 214 2.94 13.17 18.67
C ILE A 214 3.46 12.57 17.34
N GLN A 215 4.70 12.09 17.32
CA GLN A 215 5.23 11.34 16.18
C GLN A 215 4.98 9.84 16.36
N TRP A 216 4.63 9.13 15.28
CA TRP A 216 4.44 7.69 15.33
C TRP A 216 5.75 6.98 15.68
N ASN A 217 5.67 5.94 16.50
CA ASN A 217 6.81 5.11 16.86
C ASN A 217 6.37 3.64 17.02
N GLY A 218 7.15 2.70 16.47
CA GLY A 218 6.81 1.28 16.41
C GLY A 218 5.86 0.92 15.26
N LEU A 219 5.14 -0.20 15.41
CA LEU A 219 4.18 -0.68 14.41
C LEU A 219 2.94 0.22 14.37
N LEU A 220 2.64 0.74 13.18
CA LEU A 220 1.39 1.39 12.83
C LEU A 220 0.61 0.48 11.88
N VAL A 221 -0.63 0.17 12.24
CA VAL A 221 -1.57 -0.60 11.42
C VAL A 221 -2.72 0.29 11.00
N SER A 222 -3.09 0.24 9.72
CA SER A 222 -4.39 0.77 9.28
C SER A 222 -5.38 -0.36 9.04
N ILE A 223 -6.61 -0.17 9.51
CA ILE A 223 -7.71 -1.11 9.36
C ILE A 223 -8.94 -0.42 8.75
N ASP A 224 -9.82 -1.19 8.13
CA ASP A 224 -11.15 -0.71 7.74
C ASP A 224 -12.15 -0.74 8.91
N ASP A 225 -13.40 -0.38 8.64
CA ASP A 225 -14.50 -0.37 9.60
C ASP A 225 -14.90 -1.77 10.11
N LYS A 226 -14.43 -2.83 9.45
CA LYS A 226 -14.66 -4.24 9.82
C LYS A 226 -13.44 -4.87 10.49
N GLY A 227 -12.36 -4.13 10.67
CA GLY A 227 -11.12 -4.62 11.27
C GLY A 227 -10.20 -5.36 10.29
N ALA A 228 -10.47 -5.35 8.99
CA ALA A 228 -9.56 -5.90 8.00
C ALA A 228 -8.31 -5.00 7.88
N ILE A 229 -7.14 -5.61 7.89
CA ILE A 229 -5.86 -4.89 7.77
C ILE A 229 -5.71 -4.38 6.34
N LEU A 230 -5.46 -3.08 6.21
CA LEU A 230 -5.23 -2.40 4.93
C LEU A 230 -3.74 -2.10 4.72
N ARG A 231 -3.02 -1.74 5.79
CA ARG A 231 -1.61 -1.38 5.75
C ARG A 231 -0.90 -1.69 7.06
N GLN A 232 0.36 -2.08 6.99
CA GLN A 232 1.29 -2.17 8.12
C GLN A 232 2.57 -1.43 7.77
N THR A 233 3.03 -0.56 8.68
CA THR A 233 4.27 0.20 8.52
C THR A 233 4.93 0.37 9.88
N TYR A 234 6.26 0.49 9.89
CA TYR A 234 7.01 0.72 11.12
C TYR A 234 7.57 2.14 11.12
N PHE A 235 7.59 2.75 12.29
CA PHE A 235 8.21 4.04 12.52
C PHE A 235 9.30 3.95 13.59
N GLN A 236 10.36 4.72 13.39
CA GLN A 236 11.40 4.99 14.38
C GLN A 236 11.69 6.49 14.35
N ASP A 237 11.59 7.15 15.51
CA ASP A 237 11.81 8.59 15.66
C ASP A 237 10.99 9.42 14.66
N GLY A 238 9.72 9.05 14.48
CA GLY A 238 8.79 9.71 13.56
C GLY A 238 9.05 9.46 12.07
N LYS A 239 10.10 8.70 11.71
CA LYS A 239 10.42 8.34 10.33
C LYS A 239 9.97 6.91 10.04
N ARG A 240 9.46 6.68 8.83
CA ARG A 240 9.21 5.31 8.36
C ARG A 240 10.51 4.53 8.37
N SER A 241 10.41 3.26 8.72
CA SER A 241 11.53 2.33 8.78
C SER A 241 11.04 0.93 8.42
N GLY A 242 11.93 0.11 7.87
CA GLY A 242 11.66 -1.29 7.58
C GLY A 242 10.71 -1.52 6.39
N THR A 243 10.02 -2.66 6.42
CA THR A 243 9.10 -3.08 5.35
C THR A 243 7.71 -2.54 5.59
N GLU A 244 7.10 -1.98 4.55
CA GLU A 244 5.69 -1.60 4.53
C GLU A 244 4.89 -2.62 3.69
N LEU A 245 3.76 -3.05 4.23
CA LEU A 245 2.85 -4.00 3.58
C LEU A 245 1.50 -3.33 3.34
N VAL A 246 0.98 -3.47 2.13
CA VAL A 246 -0.36 -3.03 1.72
C VAL A 246 -1.17 -4.27 1.34
N TYR A 247 -2.46 -4.28 1.67
CA TYR A 247 -3.30 -5.45 1.53
C TYR A 247 -4.45 -5.23 0.55
N HIS A 248 -4.75 -6.27 -0.23
CA HIS A 248 -5.99 -6.40 -0.99
C HIS A 248 -7.18 -6.64 -0.04
N PRO A 249 -8.43 -6.36 -0.48
CA PRO A 249 -9.62 -6.64 0.32
C PRO A 249 -9.81 -8.12 0.74
N ASN A 250 -9.20 -9.07 0.02
CA ASN A 250 -9.22 -10.48 0.39
C ASN A 250 -8.17 -10.85 1.46
N GLY A 251 -7.42 -9.87 1.97
CA GLY A 251 -6.44 -10.03 3.02
C GLY A 251 -5.05 -10.50 2.55
N SER A 252 -4.82 -10.69 1.25
CA SER A 252 -3.48 -10.93 0.72
C SER A 252 -2.71 -9.62 0.53
N VAL A 253 -1.39 -9.67 0.58
CA VAL A 253 -0.51 -8.51 0.33
C VAL A 253 -0.62 -8.11 -1.14
N SER A 254 -1.01 -6.86 -1.38
CA SER A 254 -1.00 -6.22 -2.69
C SER A 254 0.36 -5.66 -3.03
N GLU A 255 1.05 -5.08 -2.05
CA GLU A 255 2.36 -4.45 -2.21
C GLU A 255 3.23 -4.69 -0.97
N LYS A 256 4.50 -5.02 -1.23
CA LYS A 256 5.57 -5.04 -0.24
C LYS A 256 6.59 -4.00 -0.66
N ILE A 257 6.78 -2.99 0.17
CA ILE A 257 7.69 -1.86 -0.05
C ILE A 257 8.86 -2.01 0.91
N GLU A 258 10.04 -2.24 0.36
CA GLU A 258 11.29 -2.42 1.10
C GLU A 258 12.15 -1.17 0.97
N GLU A 259 12.60 -0.66 2.11
CA GLU A 259 13.48 0.49 2.18
C GLU A 259 14.96 0.09 2.09
N PHE A 260 15.69 0.74 1.20
CA PHE A 260 17.15 0.70 1.08
C PHE A 260 17.71 2.10 1.27
N ASP A 261 19.03 2.27 1.34
CA ASP A 261 19.66 3.58 1.65
C ASP A 261 19.18 4.72 0.74
N ASP A 262 19.11 4.50 -0.57
CA ASP A 262 18.84 5.52 -1.59
C ASP A 262 17.51 5.33 -2.34
N LYS A 263 16.81 4.21 -2.12
CA LYS A 263 15.62 3.83 -2.89
C LYS A 263 14.62 2.99 -2.09
N TYR A 264 13.43 2.87 -2.64
CA TYR A 264 12.45 1.86 -2.26
C TYR A 264 12.37 0.80 -3.36
N VAL A 265 12.19 -0.46 -2.98
CA VAL A 265 11.83 -1.54 -3.93
C VAL A 265 10.41 -1.99 -3.60
N THR A 266 9.53 -1.92 -4.59
CA THR A 266 8.14 -2.35 -4.46
C THR A 266 7.94 -3.63 -5.25
N THR A 267 7.52 -4.69 -4.57
CA THR A 267 6.97 -5.90 -5.20
C THR A 267 5.45 -5.86 -5.05
N SER A 268 4.72 -6.04 -6.14
CA SER A 268 3.26 -6.03 -6.15
C SER A 268 2.66 -7.32 -6.70
N TRP A 269 1.44 -7.64 -6.26
CA TRP A 269 0.70 -8.82 -6.65
C TRP A 269 -0.74 -8.47 -7.07
N TYR A 270 -1.29 -9.27 -7.97
CA TYR A 270 -2.74 -9.30 -8.23
C TYR A 270 -3.48 -9.97 -7.06
N PRO A 271 -4.81 -9.74 -6.92
CA PRO A 271 -5.59 -10.32 -5.82
C PRO A 271 -5.54 -11.85 -5.73
N ASN A 272 -5.32 -12.54 -6.86
CA ASN A 272 -5.18 -14.01 -6.90
C ASN A 272 -3.79 -14.51 -6.45
N GLY A 273 -2.87 -13.62 -6.08
CA GLY A 273 -1.51 -13.94 -5.67
C GLY A 273 -0.48 -14.02 -6.79
N GLN A 274 -0.88 -13.81 -8.06
CA GLN A 274 0.07 -13.69 -9.17
C GLN A 274 0.97 -12.47 -8.94
N ILE A 275 2.29 -12.64 -9.05
CA ILE A 275 3.20 -11.50 -9.04
C ILE A 275 2.88 -10.57 -10.22
N ARG A 276 2.81 -9.27 -9.96
CA ARG A 276 2.44 -8.25 -10.94
C ARG A 276 3.65 -7.47 -11.42
N GLN A 277 4.41 -6.88 -10.49
CA GLN A 277 5.49 -5.96 -10.84
C GLN A 277 6.54 -5.90 -9.75
N ILE A 278 7.80 -5.75 -10.17
CA ILE A 278 8.92 -5.37 -9.31
C ILE A 278 9.48 -4.06 -9.87
N GLN A 279 9.51 -3.02 -9.05
CA GLN A 279 10.06 -1.71 -9.42
C GLN A 279 10.88 -1.11 -8.29
N SER A 280 11.76 -0.17 -8.63
CA SER A 280 12.41 0.69 -7.64
C SER A 280 12.13 2.16 -7.91
N SER A 281 11.92 2.92 -6.84
CA SER A 281 11.76 4.37 -6.85
C SER A 281 12.83 5.02 -5.99
N ALA A 282 13.39 6.15 -6.44
CA ALA A 282 14.38 6.86 -5.64
C ALA A 282 13.74 7.51 -4.40
N LYS A 283 14.52 7.65 -3.33
CA LYS A 283 14.09 8.48 -2.20
C LYS A 283 14.09 9.96 -2.61
N PRO A 284 13.07 10.75 -2.20
CA PRO A 284 13.03 12.16 -2.48
C PRO A 284 14.22 12.86 -1.82
N LYS A 285 14.97 13.65 -2.59
CA LYS A 285 16.06 14.49 -2.12
C LYS A 285 15.66 15.97 -2.22
N PRO A 286 15.93 16.80 -1.20
CA PRO A 286 15.61 18.23 -1.27
C PRO A 286 16.20 18.87 -2.52
N ASN A 287 15.39 19.63 -3.26
CA ASN A 287 15.78 20.37 -4.47
C ASN A 287 16.34 19.52 -5.63
N VAL A 288 16.15 18.20 -5.61
CA VAL A 288 16.52 17.31 -6.71
C VAL A 288 15.24 16.78 -7.34
N PRO A 289 15.03 16.94 -8.67
CA PRO A 289 13.91 16.31 -9.35
C PRO A 289 13.91 14.80 -9.10
N MET A 290 12.72 14.25 -8.85
CA MET A 290 12.59 12.80 -8.68
C MET A 290 12.99 12.12 -10.00
N PRO A 291 14.00 11.22 -10.01
CA PRO A 291 14.29 10.46 -11.21
C PRO A 291 13.11 9.52 -11.53
N PRO A 292 12.95 9.10 -12.80
CA PRO A 292 11.92 8.14 -13.17
C PRO A 292 12.04 6.83 -12.38
N ASP A 293 10.90 6.20 -12.09
CA ASP A 293 10.87 4.85 -11.55
C ASP A 293 11.51 3.86 -12.52
N HIS A 294 12.19 2.87 -11.95
CA HIS A 294 12.87 1.81 -12.68
C HIS A 294 12.12 0.49 -12.53
N VAL A 295 11.47 0.03 -13.60
CA VAL A 295 10.68 -1.21 -13.62
C VAL A 295 11.56 -2.39 -13.98
N LEU A 296 11.79 -3.30 -13.04
CA LEU A 296 12.65 -4.48 -13.25
C LEU A 296 11.90 -5.61 -13.94
N ALA A 297 10.64 -5.83 -13.57
CA ALA A 297 9.84 -6.90 -14.15
C ALA A 297 8.35 -6.60 -14.03
N TYR A 298 7.57 -7.11 -14.98
CA TYR A 298 6.11 -6.97 -15.03
C TYR A 298 5.49 -8.21 -15.67
N TRP A 299 4.38 -8.65 -15.08
CA TRP A 299 3.57 -9.78 -15.53
C TRP A 299 2.11 -9.38 -15.65
N GLU A 300 1.43 -9.99 -16.60
CA GLU A 300 -0.04 -10.04 -16.63
C GLU A 300 -0.57 -10.98 -15.54
N ASP A 301 -1.87 -10.87 -15.24
CA ASP A 301 -2.59 -11.75 -14.30
C ASP A 301 -2.63 -13.22 -14.76
N THR A 302 -2.47 -13.44 -16.07
CA THR A 302 -2.27 -14.75 -16.71
C THR A 302 -0.92 -15.39 -16.35
N GLY A 303 0.02 -14.62 -15.79
CA GLY A 303 1.39 -15.04 -15.51
C GLY A 303 2.35 -14.88 -16.68
N ARG A 304 1.90 -14.32 -17.81
CA ARG A 304 2.79 -13.96 -18.92
C ARG A 304 3.67 -12.79 -18.50
N GLN A 305 4.98 -13.00 -18.52
CA GLN A 305 5.96 -11.94 -18.25
C GLN A 305 6.14 -11.07 -19.49
N LEU A 306 5.91 -9.76 -19.33
CA LEU A 306 6.04 -8.77 -20.41
C LEU A 306 7.31 -7.92 -20.28
N ILE A 307 7.79 -7.70 -19.05
CA ILE A 307 9.09 -7.08 -18.78
C ILE A 307 9.94 -8.06 -17.97
N LYS A 308 11.16 -8.30 -18.44
CA LYS A 308 12.16 -9.12 -17.76
C LYS A 308 13.48 -8.35 -17.74
N ASP A 309 14.10 -8.26 -16.58
CA ASP A 309 15.39 -7.57 -16.37
C ASP A 309 15.40 -6.15 -16.94
N GLY A 310 14.28 -5.44 -16.78
CA GLY A 310 14.09 -4.07 -17.24
C GLY A 310 13.84 -3.89 -18.74
N ALA A 311 13.67 -4.98 -19.50
CA ALA A 311 13.43 -4.92 -20.93
C ALA A 311 12.11 -5.60 -21.32
N GLY A 312 11.38 -5.00 -22.26
CA GLY A 312 10.20 -5.60 -22.89
C GLY A 312 9.08 -4.61 -23.18
N ARG A 313 8.09 -5.08 -23.95
CA ARG A 313 6.90 -4.29 -24.28
C ARG A 313 5.83 -4.51 -23.23
N ALA A 314 5.44 -3.46 -22.53
CA ALA A 314 4.39 -3.51 -21.54
C ALA A 314 3.04 -3.09 -22.14
N THR A 315 1.98 -3.67 -21.59
CA THR A 315 0.62 -3.16 -21.74
C THR A 315 -0.04 -3.18 -20.37
N TYR A 316 -0.43 -2.00 -19.89
CA TYR A 316 -1.14 -1.79 -18.65
C TYR A 316 -2.60 -1.55 -18.96
N GLN A 317 -3.47 -2.23 -18.22
CA GLN A 317 -4.90 -1.99 -18.26
C GLN A 317 -5.36 -1.60 -16.85
N THR A 318 -5.97 -0.43 -16.72
CA THR A 318 -6.49 0.07 -15.45
C THR A 318 -7.91 0.58 -15.62
N GLN A 319 -8.63 0.67 -14.51
CA GLN A 319 -9.92 1.35 -14.46
C GLN A 319 -9.69 2.74 -13.89
N VAL A 320 -10.08 3.79 -14.61
CA VAL A 320 -9.97 5.17 -14.16
C VAL A 320 -11.36 5.80 -14.06
N PRO A 321 -11.62 6.64 -13.03
CA PRO A 321 -12.90 7.31 -12.92
C PRO A 321 -13.12 8.27 -14.10
N LEU A 322 -14.35 8.34 -14.60
CA LEU A 322 -14.70 9.27 -15.67
C LEU A 322 -14.65 10.71 -15.14
N PRO A 323 -14.07 11.67 -15.90
CA PRO A 323 -14.00 13.06 -15.47
C PRO A 323 -15.37 13.70 -15.20
N ALA A 324 -16.40 13.29 -15.93
CA ALA A 324 -17.76 13.82 -15.79
C ALA A 324 -18.56 13.18 -14.63
N ASP A 325 -18.17 11.99 -14.21
CA ASP A 325 -18.86 11.22 -13.17
C ASP A 325 -17.87 10.26 -12.51
N SER A 326 -17.34 10.66 -11.35
CA SER A 326 -16.33 9.89 -10.62
C SER A 326 -16.86 8.56 -10.05
N THR A 327 -18.16 8.30 -10.13
CA THR A 327 -18.77 7.01 -9.76
C THR A 327 -18.69 5.98 -10.88
N LYS A 328 -18.47 6.43 -12.12
CA LYS A 328 -18.31 5.58 -13.29
C LYS A 328 -16.83 5.42 -13.64
N PHE A 329 -16.48 4.24 -14.11
CA PHE A 329 -15.11 3.90 -14.48
C PHE A 329 -15.01 3.58 -15.96
N ILE A 330 -13.85 3.90 -16.54
CA ILE A 330 -13.49 3.54 -17.90
C ILE A 330 -12.17 2.79 -17.92
N ALA A 331 -12.08 1.79 -18.79
CA ALA A 331 -10.83 1.10 -19.06
C ALA A 331 -9.85 2.05 -19.75
N PHE A 332 -8.67 2.20 -19.18
CA PHE A 332 -7.54 2.92 -19.74
C PHE A 332 -6.43 1.92 -20.06
N VAL A 333 -5.95 1.97 -21.29
CA VAL A 333 -4.86 1.12 -21.78
C VAL A 333 -3.65 1.99 -22.05
N GLU A 334 -2.51 1.64 -21.45
CA GLU A 334 -1.20 2.25 -21.74
C GLU A 334 -0.24 1.17 -22.24
N GLU A 335 0.53 1.46 -23.28
CA GLU A 335 1.48 0.54 -23.86
C GLU A 335 2.75 1.24 -24.36
N GLY A 336 3.87 0.54 -24.29
CA GLY A 336 5.17 1.07 -24.74
C GLY A 336 6.32 0.13 -24.43
N GLN A 337 7.54 0.55 -24.76
CA GLN A 337 8.74 -0.23 -24.52
C GLN A 337 9.43 0.20 -23.23
N TYR A 338 9.97 -0.78 -22.52
CA TYR A 338 10.97 -0.58 -21.49
C TYR A 338 12.35 -1.02 -21.98
N GLN A 339 13.35 -0.21 -21.65
CA GLN A 339 14.76 -0.53 -21.82
C GLN A 339 15.52 -0.11 -20.56
N ASN A 340 16.33 -1.01 -19.99
CA ASN A 340 17.04 -0.79 -18.73
C ASN A 340 16.12 -0.22 -17.64
N GLY A 341 14.91 -0.78 -17.55
CA GLY A 341 13.87 -0.44 -16.59
C GLY A 341 13.19 0.92 -16.77
N PHE A 342 13.54 1.68 -17.81
CA PHE A 342 12.93 2.97 -18.10
C PHE A 342 12.01 2.91 -19.31
N LYS A 343 10.95 3.74 -19.31
CA LYS A 343 10.14 3.97 -20.50
C LYS A 343 11.03 4.49 -21.62
N GLU A 344 10.96 3.86 -22.78
CA GLU A 344 11.79 4.17 -23.95
C GLU A 344 10.92 4.24 -25.21
N GLY A 345 11.24 5.16 -26.12
CA GLY A 345 10.54 5.25 -27.39
C GLY A 345 9.11 5.80 -27.25
N VAL A 346 8.23 5.38 -28.17
CA VAL A 346 6.85 5.84 -28.20
C VAL A 346 5.98 5.06 -27.22
N TRP A 347 5.35 5.79 -26.31
CA TRP A 347 4.33 5.34 -25.38
C TRP A 347 2.96 5.88 -25.78
N LYS A 348 1.94 5.04 -25.70
CA LYS A 348 0.58 5.39 -26.08
C LYS A 348 -0.37 5.06 -24.94
N GLY A 349 -1.30 5.96 -24.66
CA GLY A 349 -2.40 5.68 -23.75
C GLY A 349 -3.73 6.07 -24.35
N ARG A 350 -4.80 5.33 -24.02
CA ARG A 350 -6.16 5.61 -24.53
C ARG A 350 -7.24 5.14 -23.57
N TYR A 351 -8.35 5.86 -23.53
CA TYR A 351 -9.60 5.32 -23.00
C TYR A 351 -10.21 4.33 -24.00
N ALA A 352 -10.89 3.30 -23.48
CA ALA A 352 -11.51 2.27 -24.29
C ALA A 352 -12.63 2.80 -25.21
N ASP A 353 -13.27 3.92 -24.86
CA ASP A 353 -14.28 4.61 -25.69
C ASP A 353 -13.68 5.54 -26.75
N GLY A 354 -12.36 5.71 -26.76
CA GLY A 354 -11.65 6.61 -27.67
C GLY A 354 -11.78 8.11 -27.37
N SER A 355 -12.46 8.50 -26.30
CA SER A 355 -12.68 9.92 -25.93
C SER A 355 -11.41 10.65 -25.49
N TYR A 356 -10.33 9.90 -25.21
CA TYR A 356 -9.03 10.44 -24.86
C TYR A 356 -7.92 9.52 -25.32
N SER A 357 -6.85 10.10 -25.84
CA SER A 357 -5.60 9.38 -26.09
C SER A 357 -4.38 10.29 -25.99
N TYR A 358 -3.21 9.71 -25.84
CA TYR A 358 -1.93 10.39 -26.02
C TYR A 358 -0.90 9.51 -26.69
N GLU A 359 0.11 10.17 -27.23
CA GLU A 359 1.34 9.58 -27.72
C GLU A 359 2.51 10.42 -27.18
N GLU A 360 3.44 9.77 -26.48
CA GLU A 360 4.56 10.39 -25.77
C GLU A 360 5.87 9.73 -26.23
N GLN A 361 6.88 10.53 -26.54
CA GLN A 361 8.24 10.07 -26.85
C GLN A 361 9.09 10.13 -25.59
N TYR A 362 9.65 9.00 -25.19
CA TYR A 362 10.52 8.86 -24.04
C TYR A 362 11.97 8.57 -24.43
N ASP A 363 12.90 9.08 -23.61
CA ASP A 363 14.31 8.70 -23.56
C ASP A 363 14.68 8.49 -22.08
N LYS A 364 15.08 7.27 -21.72
CA LYS A 364 15.47 6.89 -20.34
C LYS A 364 14.45 7.34 -19.28
N GLY A 365 13.16 7.16 -19.59
CA GLY A 365 12.07 7.42 -18.66
C GLY A 365 11.65 8.89 -18.58
N VAL A 366 12.35 9.80 -19.28
CA VAL A 366 12.00 11.21 -19.39
C VAL A 366 11.21 11.44 -20.66
N CYS A 367 10.01 12.00 -20.53
CA CYS A 367 9.19 12.41 -21.67
C CYS A 367 9.86 13.61 -22.36
N GLN A 368 10.16 13.47 -23.65
CA GLN A 368 10.76 14.52 -24.48
C GLN A 368 9.67 15.37 -25.14
N THR A 369 8.67 14.71 -25.71
CA THR A 369 7.51 15.35 -26.35
C THR A 369 6.27 14.49 -26.18
N GLY A 370 5.11 15.11 -26.14
CA GLY A 370 3.83 14.42 -26.12
C GLY A 370 2.75 15.20 -26.86
N LYS A 371 1.77 14.45 -27.35
CA LYS A 371 0.51 14.98 -27.88
C LYS A 371 -0.65 14.21 -27.26
N ALA A 372 -1.66 14.92 -26.79
CA ALA A 372 -2.89 14.34 -26.25
C ALA A 372 -4.10 14.82 -27.05
N ARG A 373 -4.99 13.90 -27.41
CA ARG A 373 -6.26 14.18 -28.08
C ARG A 373 -7.40 14.09 -27.09
N GLN A 374 -8.22 15.14 -27.01
CA GLN A 374 -9.41 15.22 -26.17
C GLN A 374 -10.67 14.75 -26.92
N ALA A 375 -11.79 14.62 -26.20
CA ALA A 375 -13.05 14.12 -26.73
C ALA A 375 -13.66 15.02 -27.83
N ASP A 376 -13.41 16.32 -27.75
CA ASP A 376 -13.81 17.33 -28.74
C ASP A 376 -12.89 17.37 -29.97
N GLY A 377 -11.86 16.51 -30.01
CA GLY A 377 -10.87 16.47 -31.08
C GLY A 377 -9.69 17.42 -30.89
N THR A 378 -9.68 18.26 -29.85
CA THR A 378 -8.58 19.17 -29.55
C THR A 378 -7.28 18.38 -29.32
N GLU A 379 -6.20 18.77 -30.01
CA GLU A 379 -4.86 18.23 -29.80
C GLU A 379 -4.03 19.20 -28.96
N LEU A 380 -3.48 18.71 -27.85
CA LEU A 380 -2.62 19.46 -26.94
C LEU A 380 -1.20 18.89 -27.01
N ARG A 381 -0.21 19.75 -27.24
CA ARG A 381 1.21 19.38 -27.29
C ARG A 381 1.95 19.87 -26.05
N TYR A 382 2.89 19.07 -25.57
CA TYR A 382 3.63 19.34 -24.34
C TYR A 382 5.01 18.67 -24.36
N THR A 383 5.93 19.20 -23.57
CA THR A 383 7.26 18.62 -23.33
C THR A 383 7.38 18.03 -21.92
N GLU A 384 6.43 18.34 -21.03
CA GLU A 384 6.36 17.82 -19.67
C GLU A 384 4.98 17.18 -19.46
N VAL A 385 4.95 15.93 -18.98
CA VAL A 385 3.70 15.21 -18.73
C VAL A 385 2.88 15.90 -17.65
N GLN A 386 3.53 16.42 -16.61
CA GLN A 386 2.88 17.10 -15.50
C GLN A 386 3.66 18.35 -15.13
N LYS A 387 2.97 19.49 -15.05
CA LYS A 387 3.50 20.77 -14.57
C LYS A 387 2.71 21.21 -13.33
N GLN A 388 3.41 21.56 -12.26
CA GLN A 388 2.78 22.09 -11.05
C GLN A 388 2.17 23.48 -11.30
N ALA A 389 1.17 23.84 -10.49
CA ALA A 389 0.67 25.22 -10.49
C ALA A 389 1.77 26.16 -9.97
N GLU A 390 1.92 27.32 -10.61
CA GLU A 390 2.99 28.26 -10.30
C GLU A 390 2.44 29.68 -10.19
N PHE A 391 2.87 30.45 -9.18
CA PHE A 391 2.52 31.86 -9.10
C PHE A 391 3.10 32.60 -10.32
N LYS A 392 2.35 33.54 -10.91
CA LYS A 392 2.83 34.29 -12.08
C LYS A 392 4.08 35.08 -11.68
N GLY A 393 5.21 34.79 -12.35
CA GLY A 393 6.53 35.33 -12.01
C GLY A 393 7.33 34.46 -11.00
N GLY A 394 6.86 33.26 -10.72
CA GLY A 394 7.55 32.27 -9.88
C GLY A 394 7.57 32.61 -8.39
N MET A 395 8.40 31.88 -7.65
CA MET A 395 8.61 32.09 -6.20
C MET A 395 9.10 33.52 -5.84
N PRO A 396 9.96 34.20 -6.63
CA PRO A 396 10.35 35.57 -6.34
C PRO A 396 9.17 36.54 -6.33
N ALA A 397 8.30 36.47 -7.34
CA ALA A 397 7.11 37.33 -7.42
C ALA A 397 6.10 37.00 -6.30
N LEU A 398 5.98 35.73 -5.91
CA LEU A 398 5.19 35.33 -4.75
C LEU A 398 5.74 35.96 -3.47
N GLY A 399 7.05 35.88 -3.24
CA GLY A 399 7.70 36.48 -2.08
C GLY A 399 7.47 37.99 -2.01
N GLN A 400 7.62 38.70 -3.13
CA GLN A 400 7.35 40.13 -3.21
C GLN A 400 5.87 40.45 -2.94
N PHE A 401 4.95 39.68 -3.52
CA PHE A 401 3.53 39.86 -3.27
C PHE A 401 3.20 39.69 -1.78
N LEU A 402 3.74 38.64 -1.14
CA LEU A 402 3.56 38.42 0.29
C LEU A 402 4.14 39.58 1.10
N ALA A 403 5.37 40.01 0.82
CA ALA A 403 6.01 41.12 1.54
C ALA A 403 5.21 42.43 1.45
N SER A 404 4.60 42.72 0.30
CA SER A 404 3.81 43.96 0.11
C SER A 404 2.38 43.88 0.65
N ASN A 405 1.81 42.69 0.79
CA ASN A 405 0.39 42.53 1.13
C ASN A 405 0.14 41.92 2.50
N LEU A 406 1.11 41.20 3.07
CA LEU A 406 1.01 40.56 4.37
C LEU A 406 1.23 41.59 5.48
N ARG A 407 0.26 41.70 6.37
CA ARG A 407 0.33 42.55 7.55
C ARG A 407 0.57 41.69 8.77
N TYR A 408 1.41 42.13 9.68
CA TYR A 408 1.56 41.43 10.96
C TYR A 408 0.44 41.91 11.91
N PRO A 409 -0.45 41.03 12.39
CA PRO A 409 -1.54 41.43 13.28
C PRO A 409 -1.02 42.01 14.61
N ALA A 410 -1.64 43.09 15.08
CA ALA A 410 -1.23 43.77 16.31
C ALA A 410 -1.29 42.84 17.55
N ASP A 411 -2.25 41.92 17.60
CA ASP A 411 -2.40 40.97 18.71
C ASP A 411 -1.23 39.98 18.74
N ALA A 412 -0.86 39.45 17.56
CA ALA A 412 0.30 38.60 17.42
C ALA A 412 1.61 39.34 17.76
N GLN A 413 1.73 40.62 17.37
CA GLN A 413 2.88 41.46 17.76
C GLN A 413 2.96 41.66 19.28
N ARG A 414 1.85 42.06 19.92
CA ARG A 414 1.78 42.29 21.37
C ARG A 414 2.07 41.01 22.16
N ALA A 415 1.57 39.87 21.68
CA ALA A 415 1.79 38.57 22.28
C ALA A 415 3.14 37.92 21.92
N ARG A 416 3.98 38.60 21.12
CA ARG A 416 5.27 38.09 20.61
C ARG A 416 5.15 36.74 19.88
N VAL A 417 4.02 36.48 19.23
CA VAL A 417 3.71 35.22 18.56
C VAL A 417 4.37 35.21 17.19
N GLN A 418 5.31 34.28 16.99
CA GLN A 418 5.96 34.01 15.70
C GLN A 418 5.64 32.60 15.23
N GLY A 419 5.77 32.36 13.92
CA GLY A 419 5.71 31.00 13.39
C GLY A 419 5.22 30.92 11.96
N LYS A 420 4.90 29.70 11.53
CA LYS A 420 4.44 29.42 10.17
C LYS A 420 2.96 29.09 10.18
N VAL A 421 2.19 29.86 9.42
CA VAL A 421 0.80 29.53 9.09
C VAL A 421 0.80 28.75 7.79
N PHE A 422 0.21 27.56 7.79
CA PHE A 422 0.06 26.73 6.60
C PHE A 422 -1.36 26.89 6.06
N ILE A 423 -1.49 27.46 4.87
CA ILE A 423 -2.76 27.57 4.17
C ILE A 423 -2.83 26.51 3.07
N THR A 424 -3.96 25.82 2.96
CA THR A 424 -4.26 24.89 1.87
C THR A 424 -5.37 25.46 1.01
N PHE A 425 -5.23 25.39 -0.31
CA PHE A 425 -6.19 25.91 -1.28
C PHE A 425 -6.11 25.16 -2.61
N VAL A 426 -7.06 25.38 -3.50
CA VAL A 426 -7.09 24.81 -4.86
C VAL A 426 -6.84 25.91 -5.87
N VAL A 427 -5.85 25.74 -6.73
CA VAL A 427 -5.66 26.54 -7.95
C VAL A 427 -6.51 25.93 -9.05
N ASN A 428 -7.47 26.69 -9.57
CA ASN A 428 -8.35 26.28 -10.65
C ASN A 428 -7.65 26.37 -12.01
N THR A 429 -8.30 25.84 -13.05
CA THR A 429 -7.79 25.79 -14.43
C THR A 429 -7.59 27.16 -15.07
N ASP A 430 -8.19 28.21 -14.50
CA ASP A 430 -8.07 29.61 -14.91
C ASP A 430 -7.09 30.41 -14.02
N GLY A 431 -6.46 29.76 -13.04
CA GLY A 431 -5.56 30.42 -12.08
C GLY A 431 -6.26 31.10 -10.90
N THR A 432 -7.59 30.99 -10.77
CA THR A 432 -8.32 31.43 -9.58
C THR A 432 -8.11 30.49 -8.41
N ILE A 433 -8.34 30.98 -7.19
CA ILE A 433 -8.20 30.20 -5.95
C ILE A 433 -9.58 29.84 -5.41
N ALA A 434 -9.76 28.56 -5.06
CA ALA A 434 -10.93 28.02 -4.36
C ALA A 434 -10.52 27.26 -3.09
N ASP A 435 -11.51 26.95 -2.23
CA ASP A 435 -11.37 26.07 -1.06
C ASP A 435 -10.22 26.44 -0.09
N ALA A 436 -9.88 27.72 0.01
CA ALA A 436 -8.80 28.20 0.87
C ALA A 436 -9.18 28.06 2.35
N ARG A 437 -8.35 27.35 3.13
CA ARG A 437 -8.51 27.15 4.57
C ARG A 437 -7.17 27.03 5.30
N VAL A 438 -7.18 27.31 6.59
CA VAL A 438 -6.03 27.16 7.48
C VAL A 438 -5.84 25.66 7.77
N LEU A 439 -4.67 25.13 7.45
CA LEU A 439 -4.30 23.73 7.76
C LEU A 439 -3.63 23.63 9.13
N LYS A 440 -2.74 24.58 9.44
CA LYS A 440 -2.09 24.72 10.74
C LYS A 440 -1.81 26.21 10.97
N GLY A 441 -2.33 26.72 12.07
CA GLY A 441 -2.23 28.12 12.44
C GLY A 441 -1.30 28.37 13.62
N VAL A 442 -1.10 29.67 13.91
CA VAL A 442 -0.46 30.17 15.14
C VAL A 442 -1.42 31.03 15.97
N GLY A 443 -2.62 31.34 15.44
CA GLY A 443 -3.63 32.16 16.10
C GLY A 443 -3.33 33.66 16.08
N TYR A 444 -3.98 34.40 16.99
CA TYR A 444 -3.75 35.84 17.22
C TYR A 444 -3.95 36.74 15.98
N GLY A 445 -4.87 36.36 15.09
CA GLY A 445 -5.16 37.09 13.85
C GLY A 445 -4.24 36.74 12.68
N ALA A 446 -3.17 35.97 12.89
CA ALA A 446 -2.20 35.64 11.85
C ALA A 446 -2.78 34.66 10.83
N ASP A 447 -3.67 33.79 11.29
CA ASP A 447 -4.32 32.77 10.48
C ASP A 447 -5.31 33.41 9.49
N GLU A 448 -6.11 34.35 9.98
CA GLU A 448 -7.07 35.14 9.20
C GLU A 448 -6.37 36.02 8.16
N GLU A 449 -5.25 36.63 8.56
CA GLU A 449 -4.47 37.50 7.68
C GLU A 449 -3.76 36.71 6.58
N ALA A 450 -3.15 35.57 6.93
CA ALA A 450 -2.61 34.63 5.95
C ALA A 450 -3.70 34.17 4.95
N LEU A 451 -4.88 33.82 5.46
CA LEU A 451 -6.01 33.41 4.63
C LEU A 451 -6.49 34.54 3.70
N ARG A 452 -6.56 35.78 4.19
CA ARG A 452 -6.93 36.97 3.40
C ARG A 452 -5.95 37.18 2.25
N VAL A 453 -4.65 37.12 2.53
CA VAL A 453 -3.60 37.32 1.50
C VAL A 453 -3.65 36.22 0.45
N VAL A 454 -3.83 34.96 0.86
CA VAL A 454 -3.99 33.84 -0.10
C VAL A 454 -5.20 34.06 -1.00
N LYS A 455 -6.35 34.50 -0.46
CA LYS A 455 -7.51 34.82 -1.29
C LYS A 455 -7.23 35.97 -2.27
N ALA A 456 -6.43 36.96 -1.88
CA ALA A 456 -6.03 38.08 -2.74
C ALA A 456 -5.08 37.67 -3.90
N MET A 457 -4.52 36.47 -3.86
CA MET A 457 -3.70 35.91 -4.94
C MET A 457 -4.54 35.28 -6.07
N SER A 458 -5.87 35.24 -5.95
CA SER A 458 -6.74 34.64 -6.96
C SER A 458 -6.53 35.29 -8.34
N GLY A 459 -6.37 34.47 -9.38
CA GLY A 459 -6.08 34.92 -10.75
C GLY A 459 -4.61 35.22 -11.03
N ARG A 460 -3.74 35.13 -10.01
CA ARG A 460 -2.28 35.35 -10.12
C ARG A 460 -1.48 34.06 -10.25
N TRP A 461 -2.14 32.94 -10.55
CA TRP A 461 -1.49 31.65 -10.74
C TRP A 461 -1.57 31.21 -12.20
N ASN A 462 -0.53 30.53 -12.65
CA ASN A 462 -0.60 29.61 -13.78
C ASN A 462 -1.17 28.29 -13.25
N PRO A 463 -2.18 27.70 -13.91
CA PRO A 463 -2.75 26.44 -13.48
C PRO A 463 -1.71 25.32 -13.58
N GLY A 464 -1.94 24.24 -12.84
CA GLY A 464 -1.22 23.00 -13.11
C GLY A 464 -1.64 22.44 -14.48
N LEU A 465 -0.72 21.76 -15.15
CA LEU A 465 -0.98 21.11 -16.43
C LEU A 465 -0.76 19.60 -16.30
N LEU A 466 -1.64 18.81 -16.90
CA LEU A 466 -1.43 17.39 -17.14
C LEU A 466 -1.59 17.16 -18.64
N ARG A 467 -0.50 16.79 -19.32
CA ARG A 467 -0.46 16.55 -20.77
C ARG A 467 -1.02 17.73 -21.57
N GLY A 468 -0.56 18.93 -21.21
CA GLY A 468 -0.99 20.19 -21.79
C GLY A 468 -2.39 20.67 -21.36
N LYS A 469 -3.20 19.84 -20.70
CA LYS A 469 -4.53 20.22 -20.22
C LYS A 469 -4.44 20.90 -18.84
N PRO A 470 -5.02 22.10 -18.66
CA PRO A 470 -5.18 22.70 -17.35
C PRO A 470 -5.97 21.81 -16.39
N ILE A 471 -5.44 21.62 -15.19
CA ILE A 471 -6.07 20.84 -14.13
C ILE A 471 -6.16 21.64 -12.83
N ARG A 472 -7.16 21.30 -12.00
CA ARG A 472 -7.26 21.83 -10.63
C ARG A 472 -6.19 21.17 -9.77
N VAL A 473 -5.39 21.97 -9.07
CA VAL A 473 -4.31 21.46 -8.22
C VAL A 473 -4.47 21.99 -6.80
N LYS A 474 -4.40 21.10 -5.82
CA LYS A 474 -4.35 21.48 -4.42
C LYS A 474 -2.93 21.91 -4.06
N TYR A 475 -2.80 23.09 -3.46
CA TYR A 475 -1.52 23.70 -3.09
C TYR A 475 -1.49 24.00 -1.58
N ASN A 476 -0.33 23.80 -0.95
CA ASN A 476 -0.09 24.15 0.45
C ASN A 476 1.00 25.21 0.52
N LEU A 477 0.67 26.39 1.02
CA LEU A 477 1.60 27.51 1.13
C LEU A 477 1.92 27.79 2.61
N PRO A 478 3.19 27.62 3.05
CA PRO A 478 3.64 28.12 4.34
C PRO A 478 3.89 29.64 4.25
N ILE A 479 3.30 30.40 5.17
CA ILE A 479 3.52 31.84 5.35
C ILE A 479 4.18 32.06 6.71
N ASN A 480 5.36 32.69 6.70
CA ASN A 480 6.10 33.00 7.92
C ASN A 480 5.67 34.35 8.50
N PHE A 481 5.38 34.37 9.81
CA PHE A 481 5.33 35.57 10.63
C PHE A 481 6.55 35.57 11.54
N THR A 482 7.48 36.48 11.28
CA THR A 482 8.72 36.67 12.04
C THR A 482 8.90 38.15 12.37
N PHE A 483 9.55 38.43 13.50
CA PHE A 483 10.00 39.79 13.80
C PHE A 483 11.20 40.09 12.89
N ASN A 484 11.24 41.32 12.38
CA ASN A 484 12.45 41.86 11.76
C ASN A 484 13.40 42.36 12.83
#